data_AF-I4N264-F1
#
_entry.id   AF-I4N264-F1
#
_cell.length_a   1.000
_cell.length_b   1.000
_cell.length_c   1.000
_cell.angle_alpha   90.00
_cell.angle_beta   90.00
_cell.angle_gamma   90.00
#
_symmetry.space_group_name_H-M   'P 1'
#
loop_
_entity.id
_entity.type
_entity.pdbx_description
1 polymer ?
#
loop_
_entity_poly.entity_id
_entity_poly.type
_entity_poly.pdbx_seq_one_letter_code
_entity_poly.pdbx_strand_id
1 'polypeptide(L)'
;MNNDPTSPNSFEHSRLADLIAVHQAIAALGQVTDLAAGQAQQASLYARVEALHPTLISPEERGAFNLLIGSMAGVRAETLGAD
;
A
#
# COMPACT_ATOMS: atom_id res chain seq x y z
N MET A 1 14.59 26.78 -21.47
CA MET A 1 14.51 25.56 -20.63
C MET A 1 14.46 26.02 -19.19
N ASN A 2 13.25 26.13 -18.62
CA ASN A 2 13.07 26.43 -17.20
C ASN A 2 13.20 25.13 -16.42
N ASN A 3 14.40 24.88 -15.87
CA ASN A 3 14.56 23.96 -14.77
C ASN A 3 14.12 24.71 -13.51
N ASP A 4 12.82 24.71 -13.23
CA ASP A 4 12.32 25.22 -11.97
C ASP A 4 12.82 24.25 -10.87
N PRO A 5 13.68 24.69 -9.93
CA PRO A 5 14.24 23.84 -8.89
C PRO A 5 13.17 23.33 -7.90
N THR A 6 11.93 23.80 -8.02
CA THR A 6 10.78 23.36 -7.21
C THR A 6 9.89 22.33 -7.92
N SER A 7 10.16 22.03 -9.20
CA SER A 7 9.39 21.01 -9.92
C SER A 7 9.92 19.62 -9.54
N PRO A 8 9.09 18.75 -8.95
CA PRO A 8 9.51 17.40 -8.63
C PRO A 8 10.06 16.74 -9.89
N ASN A 9 11.28 16.23 -9.82
CA ASN A 9 11.85 15.51 -10.95
C ASN A 9 10.95 14.29 -11.27
N SER A 10 11.01 13.76 -12.50
CA SER A 10 10.14 12.66 -12.93
C SER A 10 10.19 11.43 -12.00
N PHE A 11 11.26 11.27 -11.22
CA PHE A 11 11.39 10.24 -10.20
C PHE A 11 10.51 10.50 -8.97
N GLU A 12 10.45 11.73 -8.47
CA GLU A 12 9.58 12.11 -7.34
C GLU A 12 8.09 11.95 -7.67
N HIS A 13 7.68 12.28 -8.90
CA HIS A 13 6.31 12.00 -9.37
C HIS A 13 6.01 10.50 -9.44
N SER A 14 6.94 9.68 -9.94
CA SER A 14 6.78 8.22 -9.95
C SER A 14 6.67 7.66 -8.53
N ARG A 15 7.52 8.14 -7.62
CA ARG A 15 7.50 7.76 -6.20
C ARG A 15 6.16 8.10 -5.55
N LEU A 16 5.65 9.31 -5.76
CA LEU A 16 4.36 9.72 -5.21
C LEU A 16 3.22 8.87 -5.76
N ALA A 17 3.23 8.56 -7.05
CA ALA A 17 2.23 7.68 -7.67
C ALA A 17 2.24 6.27 -7.07
N ASP A 18 3.42 5.69 -6.84
CA ASP A 18 3.57 4.38 -6.22
C ASP A 18 3.04 4.37 -4.78
N LEU A 19 3.36 5.41 -3.99
CA LEU A 19 2.87 5.55 -2.62
C LEU A 19 1.35 5.73 -2.57
N ILE A 20 0.78 6.55 -3.46
CA ILE A 20 -0.67 6.72 -3.58
C ILE A 20 -1.33 5.37 -3.89
N ALA A 21 -0.77 4.62 -4.85
CA ALA A 21 -1.33 3.34 -5.24
C ALA A 21 -1.29 2.29 -4.10
N VAL A 22 -0.25 2.30 -3.26
CA VAL A 22 -0.19 1.44 -2.06
C VAL A 22 -1.30 1.82 -1.08
N HIS A 23 -1.45 3.10 -0.74
CA HIS A 23 -2.48 3.54 0.20
C HIS A 23 -3.91 3.24 -0.30
N GLN A 24 -4.17 3.47 -1.59
CA GLN A 24 -5.45 3.14 -2.21
C GLN A 24 -5.75 1.64 -2.16
N ALA A 25 -4.74 0.80 -2.42
CA ALA A 25 -4.91 -0.64 -2.39
C ALA A 25 -5.10 -1.18 -0.95
N ILE A 26 -4.50 -0.56 0.06
CA ILE A 26 -4.78 -0.84 1.48
C ILE A 26 -6.23 -0.45 1.82
N ALA A 27 -6.70 0.71 1.38
CA ALA A 27 -8.09 1.13 1.62
C ALA A 27 -9.09 0.17 0.95
N ALA A 28 -8.78 -0.33 -0.24
CA ALA A 28 -9.59 -1.31 -0.96
C ALA A 28 -9.69 -2.66 -0.22
N LEU A 29 -8.66 -3.04 0.56
CA LEU A 29 -8.68 -4.25 1.37
C LEU A 29 -9.81 -4.20 2.41
N GLY A 30 -10.09 -3.02 2.97
CA GLY A 30 -11.22 -2.81 3.91
C GLY A 30 -12.60 -2.89 3.27
N GLN A 31 -12.69 -2.99 1.94
CA GLN A 31 -13.94 -2.99 1.18
C GLN A 31 -14.26 -4.35 0.53
N VAL A 32 -13.36 -5.34 0.60
CA VAL A 32 -13.55 -6.64 -0.06
C VAL A 32 -14.74 -7.40 0.53
N THR A 33 -15.63 -7.93 -0.30
CA THR A 33 -16.83 -8.67 0.16
C THR A 33 -16.62 -10.16 0.29
N ASP A 34 -15.45 -10.66 -0.13
CA ASP A 34 -15.08 -12.06 -0.12
C ASP A 34 -13.76 -12.27 0.63
N LEU A 35 -13.71 -13.27 1.50
CA LEU A 35 -12.58 -13.53 2.36
C LEU A 35 -11.36 -14.01 1.56
N ALA A 36 -11.58 -14.87 0.57
CA ALA A 36 -10.50 -15.40 -0.27
C ALA A 36 -9.86 -14.29 -1.13
N ALA A 37 -10.69 -13.40 -1.70
CA ALA A 37 -10.24 -12.21 -2.40
C ALA A 37 -9.45 -11.26 -1.46
N GLY A 38 -9.91 -11.09 -0.22
CA GLY A 38 -9.18 -10.32 0.79
C GLY A 38 -7.80 -10.87 1.10
N GLN A 39 -7.68 -12.19 1.29
CA GLN A 39 -6.40 -12.86 1.54
C GLN A 39 -5.44 -12.74 0.34
N ALA A 40 -5.94 -12.93 -0.89
CA ALA A 40 -5.14 -12.79 -2.10
C ALA A 40 -4.64 -11.34 -2.28
N GLN A 41 -5.49 -10.35 -2.03
CA GLN A 41 -5.14 -8.94 -2.11
C GLN A 41 -4.13 -8.55 -1.02
N GLN A 42 -4.30 -9.06 0.21
CA GLN A 42 -3.35 -8.86 1.30
C GLN A 42 -1.94 -9.39 0.93
N ALA A 43 -1.86 -10.61 0.41
CA ALA A 43 -0.58 -11.20 -0.04
C ALA A 43 0.06 -10.37 -1.17
N SER A 44 -0.74 -9.93 -2.15
CA SER A 44 -0.27 -9.07 -3.24
C SER A 44 0.25 -7.72 -2.73
N LEU A 45 -0.36 -7.16 -1.68
CA LEU A 45 0.06 -5.90 -1.07
C LEU A 45 1.42 -6.03 -0.37
N TYR A 46 1.64 -7.11 0.38
CA TYR A 46 2.95 -7.38 1.00
C TYR A 46 4.05 -7.49 -0.06
N ALA A 47 3.82 -8.25 -1.13
CA ALA A 47 4.78 -8.39 -2.23
C ALA A 47 5.08 -7.03 -2.91
N ARG A 48 4.06 -6.18 -3.06
CA ARG A 48 4.23 -4.84 -3.64
C ARG A 48 5.08 -3.94 -2.74
N VAL A 49 4.84 -3.95 -1.43
CA VAL A 49 5.63 -3.18 -0.44
C VAL A 49 7.07 -3.67 -0.36
N GLU A 50 7.30 -4.98 -0.50
CA GLU A 50 8.64 -5.57 -0.56
C GLU A 50 9.40 -5.16 -1.83
N ALA A 51 8.69 -5.09 -2.97
CA ALA A 51 9.26 -4.66 -4.25
C ALA A 51 9.56 -3.16 -4.32
N LEU A 52 9.08 -2.34 -3.38
CA LEU A 52 9.41 -0.92 -3.34
C LEU A 52 10.89 -0.72 -3.03
N HIS A 53 11.56 0.05 -3.89
CA HIS A 53 12.97 0.33 -3.75
C HIS A 53 13.27 1.00 -2.37
N PRO A 54 14.35 0.62 -1.66
CA PRO A 54 14.65 1.13 -0.31
C PRO A 54 14.86 2.65 -0.21
N THR A 55 15.07 3.34 -1.34
CA THR A 55 15.15 4.81 -1.37
C THR A 55 13.77 5.48 -1.44
N LEU A 56 12.70 4.72 -1.71
CA LEU A 56 11.34 5.22 -1.79
C LEU A 56 10.65 5.26 -0.43
N ILE A 57 10.93 4.25 0.40
CA ILE A 57 10.38 4.11 1.76
C ILE A 57 11.48 3.66 2.72
N SER A 58 11.49 4.22 3.93
CA SER A 58 12.38 3.77 5.00
C SER A 58 11.95 2.39 5.51
N PRO A 59 12.84 1.66 6.23
CA PRO A 59 12.47 0.43 6.91
C PRO A 59 11.30 0.60 7.90
N GLU A 60 11.23 1.74 8.59
CA GLU A 60 10.13 2.07 9.50
C GLU A 60 8.81 2.26 8.74
N GLU A 61 8.84 2.99 7.61
CA GLU A 61 7.66 3.16 6.75
C GLU A 61 7.18 1.82 6.20
N ARG A 62 8.12 0.96 5.77
CA ARG A 62 7.80 -0.42 5.36
C ARG A 62 7.12 -1.21 6.49
N GLY A 63 7.64 -1.11 7.71
CA GLY A 63 7.03 -1.72 8.89
C GLY A 63 5.61 -1.21 9.14
N ALA A 64 5.41 0.11 9.04
CA ALA A 64 4.09 0.73 9.20
C ALA A 64 3.10 0.26 8.12
N PHE A 65 3.51 0.16 6.85
CA PHE A 65 2.67 -0.39 5.79
C PHE A 65 2.28 -1.84 6.07
N ASN A 66 3.23 -2.67 6.49
CA ASN A 66 2.94 -4.08 6.77
C ASN A 66 1.93 -4.26 7.92
N LEU A 67 2.02 -3.42 8.96
CA LEU A 67 1.06 -3.38 10.06
C LEU A 67 -0.31 -2.90 9.57
N LEU A 68 -0.38 -1.83 8.77
CA LEU A 68 -1.65 -1.32 8.23
C LEU A 68 -2.35 -2.35 7.34
N ILE A 69 -1.60 -3.03 6.46
CA ILE A 69 -2.12 -4.11 5.61
C ILE A 69 -2.71 -5.22 6.49
N GLY A 70 -1.95 -5.70 7.48
CA GLY A 70 -2.38 -6.78 8.36
C GLY A 70 -3.61 -6.44 9.18
N SER A 71 -3.63 -5.25 9.80
CA SER A 71 -4.76 -4.79 10.61
C SER A 71 -6.03 -4.61 9.77
N MET A 72 -5.92 -4.01 8.58
CA MET A 72 -7.09 -3.81 7.71
C MET A 72 -7.67 -5.14 7.20
N ALA A 73 -6.81 -6.09 6.80
CA ALA A 73 -7.24 -7.43 6.45
C ALA A 73 -7.89 -8.16 7.64
N GLY A 74 -7.29 -8.06 8.83
CA GLY A 74 -7.81 -8.69 10.05
C GLY A 74 -9.20 -8.19 10.41
N VAL A 75 -9.37 -6.86 10.52
CA VAL A 75 -10.67 -6.22 10.80
C VAL A 75 -11.70 -6.61 9.74
N ARG A 76 -11.31 -6.64 8.46
CA ARG A 76 -12.25 -7.01 7.40
C ARG A 76 -12.61 -8.48 7.44
N ALA A 77 -11.65 -9.37 7.71
CA ALA A 77 -11.92 -10.80 7.88
C ALA A 77 -12.85 -11.06 9.06
N GLU A 78 -12.68 -10.36 10.19
CA GLU A 78 -13.60 -10.39 11.32
C GLU A 78 -15.00 -9.92 10.91
N THR A 79 -15.10 -8.83 10.13
CA THR A 79 -16.40 -8.32 9.65
C THR A 79 -17.12 -9.31 8.72
N LEU A 80 -16.37 -10.04 7.89
CA LEU A 80 -16.91 -11.03 6.95
C LEU A 80 -17.19 -12.40 7.60
N GLY A 81 -16.53 -12.70 8.72
CA GLY A 81 -16.69 -13.93 9.50
C GLY A 81 -17.50 -13.75 10.79
N ALA A 82 -18.00 -12.55 11.06
CA ALA A 82 -18.99 -12.28 12.09
C ALA A 82 -20.36 -12.72 11.58
N ASP A 83 -20.63 -14.02 11.71
CA ASP A 83 -21.98 -14.55 11.89
C ASP A 83 -22.45 -14.31 13.33
#